data_AF-A0A4R9P5E7-F1
#
_entry.id   AF-A0A4R9P5E7-F1
#
_cell.length_a   1.000
_cell.length_b   1.000
_cell.length_c   1.000
_cell.angle_alpha   90.00
_cell.angle_beta   90.00
_cell.angle_gamma   90.00
#
_symmetry.space_group_name_H-M   'P 1'
#
loop_
_entity.id
_entity.type
_entity.pdbx_description
1 polymer ?
#
loop_
_entity_poly.entity_id
_entity_poly.type
_entity_poly.pdbx_seq_one_letter_code
_entity_poly.pdbx_strand_id
1 'polypeptide(L)'
;AGGDYGNAMKEAMWGPAAKELGYDVHEETLSDGLAALKMQVTSGAVTTDVIHLGSPEGAQAAAQSLLEPLDYKIVDPNSVPAGAKSDYCYPFD
;
A
#
# COMPACT_ATOMS: atom_id res chain seq x y z
N ALA A 1 2.42 0.31 9.31
CA ALA A 1 1.35 0.28 10.35
C ALA A 1 1.57 -0.93 11.24
N GLY A 2 1.59 -0.77 12.57
CA GLY A 2 1.77 -1.88 13.53
C GLY A 2 0.89 -1.70 14.76
N GLY A 3 0.96 -2.64 15.71
CA GLY A 3 0.11 -2.64 16.90
C GLY A 3 -1.36 -2.94 16.56
N ASP A 4 -2.28 -2.46 17.39
CA ASP A 4 -3.72 -2.77 17.26
C ASP A 4 -4.31 -2.36 15.91
N TYR A 5 -3.86 -1.23 15.36
CA TYR A 5 -4.28 -0.79 14.03
C TYR A 5 -3.81 -1.75 12.93
N GLY A 6 -2.54 -2.20 12.98
CA GLY A 6 -2.03 -3.20 12.04
C GLY A 6 -2.78 -4.53 12.13
N ASN A 7 -3.08 -4.97 13.35
CA ASN A 7 -3.86 -6.19 13.59
C ASN A 7 -5.29 -6.08 13.03
N ALA A 8 -5.98 -4.95 13.28
CA ALA A 8 -7.33 -4.73 12.75
C ALA A 8 -7.35 -4.73 11.22
N MET A 9 -6.37 -4.08 10.59
CA MET A 9 -6.23 -4.05 9.14
C MET A 9 -5.98 -5.45 8.57
N LYS A 10 -5.15 -6.26 9.23
CA LYS A 10 -4.93 -7.66 8.86
C LYS A 10 -6.22 -8.46 8.86
N GLU A 11 -6.98 -8.37 9.95
CA GLU A 11 -8.22 -9.12 10.12
C GLU A 11 -9.29 -8.70 9.09
N ALA A 12 -9.33 -7.40 8.75
CA ALA A 12 -10.34 -6.85 7.84
C ALA A 12 -9.98 -6.99 6.35
N MET A 13 -8.69 -6.93 5.98
CA MET A 13 -8.28 -6.77 4.58
C MET A 13 -7.38 -7.89 4.07
N TRP A 14 -6.07 -7.82 4.34
CA TRP A 14 -5.11 -8.72 3.67
C TRP A 14 -5.16 -10.16 4.19
N GLY A 15 -5.59 -10.40 5.44
CA GLY A 15 -5.77 -11.75 5.98
C GLY A 15 -6.82 -12.56 5.20
N PRO A 16 -8.08 -12.05 5.09
CA PRO A 16 -9.11 -12.68 4.26
C PRO A 16 -8.69 -12.82 2.79
N ALA A 17 -8.11 -11.77 2.20
CA ALA A 17 -7.67 -11.81 0.80
C ALA A 17 -6.58 -12.86 0.56
N ALA A 18 -5.58 -12.97 1.45
CA ALA A 18 -4.53 -13.98 1.36
C ALA A 18 -5.11 -15.40 1.41
N LYS A 19 -6.07 -15.64 2.32
CA LYS A 19 -6.74 -16.93 2.43
C LYS A 19 -7.56 -17.29 1.19
N GLU A 20 -8.28 -16.33 0.63
CA GLU A 20 -9.08 -16.54 -0.59
C GLU A 20 -8.20 -16.82 -1.81
N LEU A 21 -7.10 -16.08 -1.94
CA LEU A 21 -6.18 -16.19 -3.07
C LEU A 21 -5.12 -17.30 -2.91
N GLY A 22 -5.01 -17.90 -1.71
CA GLY A 22 -4.03 -18.94 -1.41
C GLY A 22 -2.60 -18.43 -1.29
N TYR A 23 -2.42 -17.17 -0.88
CA TYR A 23 -1.11 -16.56 -0.66
C TYR A 23 -0.72 -16.57 0.82
N ASP A 24 0.60 -16.58 1.07
CA ASP A 24 1.17 -16.23 2.37
C ASP A 24 1.52 -14.75 2.36
N VAL A 25 1.18 -14.04 3.43
CA VAL A 25 1.44 -12.60 3.58
C VAL A 25 2.39 -12.40 4.74
N HIS A 26 3.54 -11.81 4.45
CA HIS A 26 4.51 -11.40 5.45
C HIS A 26 4.35 -9.91 5.73
N GLU A 27 4.16 -9.58 6.99
CA GLU A 27 3.90 -8.21 7.45
C GLU A 27 5.16 -7.61 8.05
N GLU A 28 5.49 -6.40 7.62
CA GLU A 28 6.56 -5.60 8.20
C GLU A 28 5.99 -4.26 8.71
N THR A 29 6.42 -3.85 9.90
CA THR A 29 6.12 -2.51 10.41
C THR A 29 7.36 -1.63 10.31
N LEU A 30 7.25 -0.57 9.53
CA LEU A 30 8.28 0.46 9.36
C LEU A 30 7.90 1.70 10.17
N SER A 31 8.84 2.23 10.97
CA SER A 31 8.62 3.44 11.76
C SER A 31 8.50 4.71 10.90
N ASP A 32 9.15 4.73 9.73
CA ASP A 32 9.03 5.77 8.70
C ASP A 32 8.87 5.09 7.34
N GLY A 33 7.62 5.00 6.88
CA GLY A 33 7.28 4.27 5.65
C GLY A 33 7.84 4.91 4.39
N LEU A 34 7.78 6.24 4.29
CA LEU A 34 8.24 6.95 3.09
C LEU A 34 9.77 6.90 2.96
N ALA A 35 10.50 7.10 4.05
CA ALA A 35 11.96 7.01 4.02
C ALA A 35 12.44 5.59 3.69
N ALA A 36 11.81 4.57 4.27
CA ALA A 36 12.13 3.17 3.99
C ALA A 36 11.82 2.79 2.54
N LEU A 37 10.65 3.17 2.01
CA LEU A 37 10.29 3.00 0.60
C LEU A 37 11.33 3.64 -0.32
N LYS A 38 11.68 4.91 -0.06
CA LYS A 38 12.66 5.63 -0.87
C LYS A 38 14.02 4.94 -0.86
N MET A 39 14.47 4.44 0.28
CA MET A 39 15.73 3.70 0.41
C MET A 39 15.72 2.41 -0.42
N GLN A 40 14.65 1.61 -0.33
CA GLN A 40 14.50 0.38 -1.10
C GLN A 40 14.55 0.65 -2.61
N VAL A 41 13.73 1.61 -3.10
CA VAL A 41 13.68 1.96 -4.52
C VAL A 41 15.03 2.50 -5.00
N THR A 42 15.65 3.41 -4.25
CA THR A 42 16.92 4.04 -4.66
C THR A 42 18.09 3.05 -4.65
N SER A 43 18.10 2.09 -3.74
CA SER A 43 19.14 1.05 -3.67
C SER A 43 18.93 -0.07 -4.70
N GLY A 44 17.74 -0.18 -5.29
CA GLY A 44 17.34 -1.31 -6.14
C GLY A 44 17.08 -2.60 -5.37
N ALA A 45 17.17 -2.58 -4.04
CA ALA A 45 16.89 -3.72 -3.17
C ALA A 45 15.46 -3.60 -2.61
N VAL A 46 14.46 -3.71 -3.49
CA VAL A 46 13.05 -3.64 -3.12
C VAL A 46 12.60 -5.00 -2.59
N THR A 47 12.09 -5.01 -1.36
CA THR A 47 11.53 -6.20 -0.69
C THR A 47 10.06 -6.02 -0.32
N THR A 48 9.55 -4.79 -0.36
CA THR A 48 8.16 -4.46 -0.05
C THR A 48 7.31 -4.42 -1.32
N ASP A 49 6.33 -5.32 -1.43
CA ASP A 49 5.40 -5.36 -2.57
C ASP A 49 4.22 -4.38 -2.41
N VAL A 50 3.67 -4.28 -1.20
CA VAL A 50 2.53 -3.41 -0.86
C VAL A 50 2.88 -2.58 0.36
N ILE A 51 2.70 -1.26 0.27
CA ILE A 51 2.99 -0.33 1.36
C ILE A 51 1.75 0.49 1.72
N HIS A 52 1.46 0.57 3.02
CA HIS A 52 0.47 1.49 3.55
C HIS A 52 1.16 2.78 4.01
N LEU A 53 0.78 3.89 3.39
CA LEU A 53 1.23 5.25 3.67
C LEU A 53 0.03 6.15 3.95
N GLY A 54 0.21 7.19 4.78
CA GLY A 54 -0.79 8.25 4.88
C GLY A 54 -0.93 8.99 3.55
N SER A 55 -2.09 9.59 3.28
CA SER A 55 -2.36 10.25 1.98
C SER A 55 -1.30 11.29 1.57
N PRO A 56 -0.77 12.16 2.46
CA PRO A 56 0.31 13.08 2.10
C PRO A 56 1.61 12.38 1.72
N GLU A 57 1.94 11.26 2.34
CA GLU A 57 3.14 10.47 2.05
C GLU A 57 3.01 9.72 0.73
N GLY A 58 1.83 9.13 0.47
CA GLY A 58 1.53 8.50 -0.82
C GLY A 58 1.64 9.48 -2.00
N ALA A 59 1.12 10.70 -1.84
CA ALA A 59 1.27 11.75 -2.85
C ALA A 59 2.75 12.13 -3.08
N GLN A 60 3.55 12.23 -2.02
CA GLN A 60 4.98 12.50 -2.12
C GLN A 60 5.75 11.35 -2.78
N ALA A 61 5.38 10.10 -2.50
CA ALA A 61 5.99 8.92 -3.11
C ALA A 61 5.71 8.87 -4.62
N ALA A 62 4.45 9.13 -5.02
CA ALA A 62 4.07 9.22 -6.43
C ALA A 62 4.82 10.35 -7.16
N ALA A 63 4.91 11.55 -6.56
CA ALA A 63 5.65 12.67 -7.15
C ALA A 63 7.16 12.40 -7.30
N GLN A 64 7.71 11.51 -6.49
CA GLN A 64 9.11 11.07 -6.54
C GLN A 64 9.31 9.82 -7.41
N SER A 65 8.29 9.34 -8.11
CA SER A 65 8.33 8.11 -8.93
C SER A 65 8.77 6.86 -8.14
N LEU A 66 8.32 6.77 -6.88
CA LEU A 66 8.63 5.64 -5.99
C LEU A 66 7.57 4.53 -6.03
N LEU A 67 6.47 4.74 -6.74
CA LEU A 67 5.32 3.83 -6.81
C LEU A 67 5.06 3.43 -8.26
N GLU A 68 4.60 2.20 -8.44
CA GLU A 68 4.08 1.73 -9.72
C GLU A 68 2.63 2.20 -9.93
N PRO A 69 2.21 2.47 -11.18
CA PRO A 69 0.82 2.81 -11.47
C PRO A 69 -0.11 1.61 -11.20
N LEU A 70 -1.30 1.88 -10.67
CA LEU A 70 -2.31 0.85 -10.43
C LEU A 70 -2.89 0.28 -11.73
N ASP A 71 -3.07 -1.05 -11.77
CA ASP A 71 -3.78 -1.69 -12.87
C ASP A 71 -5.31 -1.66 -12.65
N TYR A 72 -5.95 -0.66 -13.26
CA TYR A 72 -7.40 -0.48 -13.23
C TYR A 72 -8.21 -1.51 -14.03
N LYS A 73 -7.57 -2.52 -14.64
CA LYS A 73 -8.27 -3.71 -15.13
C LYS A 73 -8.59 -4.68 -13.97
N ILE A 74 -7.86 -4.57 -12.87
CA ILE A 74 -8.00 -5.40 -11.67
C ILE A 74 -8.69 -4.59 -10.56
N VAL A 75 -8.28 -3.34 -10.37
CA VAL A 75 -8.85 -2.44 -9.35
C VAL A 75 -10.07 -1.72 -9.94
N ASP A 76 -11.22 -1.77 -9.25
CA ASP A 76 -12.39 -0.98 -9.63
C ASP A 76 -12.15 0.50 -9.29
N PRO A 77 -12.12 1.44 -10.26
CA PRO A 77 -11.96 2.85 -9.97
C PRO A 77 -13.19 3.51 -9.34
N ASN A 78 -14.35 2.83 -9.32
CA ASN A 78 -15.61 3.39 -8.83
C ASN A 78 -15.93 2.98 -7.38
N SER A 79 -15.12 2.11 -6.78
CA SER A 79 -15.25 1.70 -5.38
C SER A 79 -14.72 2.73 -4.39
N VAL A 80 -14.16 3.84 -4.86
CA VAL A 80 -13.67 4.96 -4.04
C VAL A 80 -14.57 6.19 -4.19
N PRO A 81 -14.67 7.06 -3.16
CA PRO A 81 -15.41 8.31 -3.25
C PRO A 81 -14.98 9.20 -4.42
N ALA A 82 -15.91 9.99 -4.96
CA ALA A 82 -15.61 10.93 -6.03
C ALA A 82 -14.47 11.89 -5.61
N GLY A 83 -13.44 11.99 -6.44
CA GLY A 83 -12.24 12.79 -6.17
C GLY A 83 -11.14 12.07 -5.37
N ALA A 84 -11.37 10.86 -4.89
CA ALA A 84 -10.37 10.06 -4.18
C ALA A 84 -9.55 9.14 -5.11
N LYS A 85 -9.92 9.03 -6.39
CA LYS A 85 -9.18 8.24 -7.38
C LYS A 85 -7.73 8.76 -7.53
N SER A 86 -6.75 7.86 -7.50
CA SER A 86 -5.34 8.17 -7.70
C SER A 86 -4.67 7.13 -8.58
N ASP A 87 -3.80 7.56 -9.50
CA ASP A 87 -3.12 6.65 -10.43
C ASP A 87 -2.13 5.70 -9.73
N TYR A 88 -1.70 6.02 -8.50
CA TYR A 88 -0.64 5.29 -7.77
C TYR A 88 -1.08 4.76 -6.40
N CYS A 89 -2.17 5.28 -5.84
CA CYS A 89 -2.62 4.92 -4.49
C CYS A 89 -4.09 4.53 -4.50
N TYR A 90 -4.44 3.47 -3.78
CA TYR A 90 -5.83 3.09 -3.56
C TYR A 90 -6.23 3.46 -2.13
N PRO A 91 -7.08 4.48 -1.93
CA PRO A 91 -7.54 4.85 -0.60
C PRO A 91 -8.55 3.84 -0.07
N PHE A 92 -8.54 3.64 1.25
CA PHE A 92 -9.50 2.83 1.98
C PHE A 92 -9.83 3.55 3.29
N ASP A 93 -11.07 3.36 3.78
CA ASP A 93 -11.57 3.89 5.06
C ASP A 93 -11.54 2.82 6.16
#